data_AF-A0A6A6LL37-F1
#
_entry.id   AF-A0A6A6LL37-F1
#
_cell.length_a   1.000
_cell.length_b   1.000
_cell.length_c   1.000
_cell.angle_alpha   90.00
_cell.angle_beta   90.00
_cell.angle_gamma   90.00
#
_symmetry.space_group_name_H-M   'P 1'
#
loop_
_entity.id
_entity.type
_entity.pdbx_description
1 polymer ?
#
loop_
_entity_poly.entity_id
_entity_poly.type
_entity_poly.pdbx_seq_one_letter_code
_entity_poly.pdbx_strand_id
1 'polypeptide(L)'
;MLVKACPWILGINFDLPHVLSTAPEYDGVRHVGGDMFQSVPKADAAFLMWVLHNWNDDECIQILKKCKEAIPKDNGKVIMVEVVVGEAKDDKLEFVRLTLDMVMMAHTDSGKERTSKEWEYILGRLVLAATL
;
A
#
# COMPACT_ATOMS: atom_id res chain seq x y z
N MET A 1 -12.46 -9.53 6.45
CA MET A 1 -11.98 -8.29 7.10
C MET A 1 -11.03 -8.64 8.22
N LEU A 2 -9.84 -8.03 8.25
CA LEU A 2 -8.78 -8.35 9.22
C LEU A 2 -9.28 -8.31 10.67
N VAL A 3 -10.06 -7.30 11.05
CA VAL A 3 -10.62 -7.16 12.41
C VAL A 3 -11.57 -8.30 12.81
N LYS A 4 -12.21 -8.99 11.85
CA LYS A 4 -13.04 -10.18 12.15
C LYS A 4 -12.18 -11.41 12.43
N ALA A 5 -11.05 -11.55 11.73
CA ALA A 5 -10.13 -12.67 11.91
C ALA A 5 -9.22 -12.47 13.14
N CYS A 6 -8.90 -11.22 13.46
CA CYS A 6 -8.08 -10.82 14.59
C CYS A 6 -8.83 -9.79 15.46
N PRO A 7 -9.82 -10.20 16.27
CA PRO A 7 -10.68 -9.26 17.02
C PRO A 7 -9.95 -8.40 18.06
N TRP A 8 -8.71 -8.75 18.40
CA TRP A 8 -7.85 -7.95 19.28
C TRP A 8 -7.19 -6.76 18.58
N ILE A 9 -7.32 -6.64 17.26
CA ILE A 9 -6.81 -5.49 16.48
C ILE A 9 -7.89 -4.43 16.36
N LEU A 10 -7.54 -3.18 16.63
CA LEU A 10 -8.34 -2.01 16.28
C LEU A 10 -7.94 -1.52 14.89
N GLY A 11 -8.87 -1.55 13.94
CA GLY A 11 -8.66 -1.12 12.56
C GLY A 11 -8.83 0.38 12.39
N ILE A 12 -7.97 0.99 11.58
CA ILE A 12 -8.19 2.32 11.01
C ILE A 12 -8.34 2.15 9.50
N ASN A 13 -9.48 2.56 8.96
CA ASN A 13 -9.67 2.71 7.52
C ASN A 13 -9.39 4.16 7.16
N PHE A 14 -8.34 4.41 6.38
CA PHE A 14 -7.86 5.73 6.04
C PHE A 14 -7.91 5.93 4.53
N ASP A 15 -8.66 6.95 4.10
CA ASP A 15 -8.85 7.28 2.68
C ASP A 15 -9.25 8.76 2.55
N LEU A 16 -9.46 9.24 1.33
CA LEU A 16 -9.98 10.57 1.06
C LEU A 16 -11.38 10.74 1.68
N PRO A 17 -11.72 11.95 2.20
CA PRO A 17 -13.00 12.18 2.86
C PRO A 17 -14.24 11.80 2.02
N HIS A 18 -14.18 12.00 0.70
CA HIS A 18 -15.30 11.68 -0.18
C HIS A 18 -15.49 10.17 -0.35
N VAL A 19 -14.43 9.36 -0.30
CA VAL A 19 -14.50 7.90 -0.36
C VAL A 19 -15.18 7.38 0.92
N LEU A 20 -14.69 7.84 2.07
CA LEU A 20 -15.21 7.43 3.37
C LEU A 20 -16.66 7.87 3.62
N SER A 21 -17.14 8.93 2.96
CA SER A 21 -18.54 9.36 3.09
C SER A 21 -19.56 8.29 2.66
N THR A 22 -19.11 7.30 1.88
CA THR A 22 -19.91 6.16 1.42
C THR A 22 -19.51 4.83 2.06
N ALA A 23 -18.49 4.83 2.92
CA ALA A 23 -18.01 3.62 3.55
C ALA A 23 -19.00 3.13 4.61
N PRO A 24 -19.39 1.84 4.60
CA PRO A 24 -20.22 1.28 5.66
C PRO A 24 -19.46 1.20 6.98
N GLU A 25 -20.22 1.26 8.08
CA GLU A 25 -19.68 1.09 9.43
C GLU A 25 -19.37 -0.39 9.73
N TYR A 26 -18.29 -0.61 10.47
CA TYR A 26 -17.86 -1.94 10.89
C TYR A 26 -17.35 -1.94 12.32
N ASP A 27 -17.79 -2.91 13.12
CA ASP A 27 -17.30 -3.09 14.48
C ASP A 27 -15.78 -3.28 14.49
N GLY A 28 -15.09 -2.53 15.36
CA GLY A 28 -13.64 -2.56 15.47
C GLY A 28 -12.88 -1.79 14.38
N VAL A 29 -13.57 -1.04 13.51
CA VAL A 29 -12.95 -0.18 12.49
C VAL A 29 -13.32 1.29 12.74
N ARG A 30 -12.34 2.18 12.71
CA ARG A 30 -12.53 3.63 12.72
C ARG A 30 -12.19 4.21 11.35
N HIS A 31 -13.13 4.93 10.75
CA HIS A 31 -12.90 5.68 9.51
C HIS A 31 -12.21 7.02 9.80
N VAL A 32 -11.15 7.34 9.07
CA VAL A 32 -10.40 8.60 9.21
C VAL A 32 -10.13 9.19 7.84
N GLY A 33 -10.73 10.34 7.53
CA GLY A 33 -10.50 11.03 6.27
C GLY A 33 -9.19 11.81 6.26
N GLY A 34 -8.47 11.77 5.15
CA GLY A 34 -7.28 12.61 4.97
C GLY A 34 -6.57 12.37 3.65
N ASP A 35 -5.35 12.91 3.56
CA ASP A 35 -4.48 12.79 2.40
C ASP A 35 -3.15 12.15 2.84
N MET A 36 -2.85 10.97 2.29
CA MET A 36 -1.65 10.20 2.63
C MET A 36 -0.34 10.91 2.26
N PHE A 37 -0.36 11.85 1.30
CA PHE A 37 0.81 12.65 0.97
C PHE A 37 1.16 13.67 2.07
N GLN A 38 0.17 14.04 2.89
CA GLN A 38 0.33 14.98 4.00
C GLN A 38 0.65 14.24 5.30
N SER A 39 -0.20 13.28 5.68
CA SER A 39 -0.07 12.52 6.93
C SER A 39 -0.85 11.20 6.89
N VAL A 40 -0.34 10.20 7.61
CA VAL A 40 -1.03 8.93 7.86
C VAL A 40 -1.34 8.83 9.35
N PRO A 41 -2.54 8.33 9.75
CA PRO A 41 -2.88 8.16 11.17
C PRO A 41 -1.89 7.25 11.90
N LYS A 42 -1.56 7.60 13.15
CA LYS A 42 -0.68 6.77 13.98
C LYS A 42 -1.30 5.38 14.23
N ALA A 43 -0.51 4.33 14.04
CA ALA A 43 -0.90 2.94 14.23
C ALA A 43 0.34 2.07 14.47
N ASP A 44 0.16 0.86 14.99
CA ASP A 44 1.27 -0.09 15.17
C ASP A 44 1.81 -0.65 13.84
N ALA A 45 0.95 -0.70 12.81
CA ALA A 45 1.32 -1.07 11.46
C ALA A 45 0.51 -0.28 10.42
N ALA A 46 1.11 -0.01 9.27
CA ALA A 46 0.44 0.53 8.09
C ALA A 46 0.29 -0.58 7.06
N PHE A 47 -0.92 -0.74 6.51
CA PHE A 47 -1.24 -1.74 5.50
C PHE A 47 -1.69 -1.05 4.21
N LEU A 48 -0.99 -1.27 3.11
CA LEU A 48 -1.30 -0.74 1.79
C LEU A 48 -1.52 -1.92 0.85
N MET A 49 -2.67 -1.96 0.18
CA MET A 49 -2.99 -3.01 -0.78
C MET A 49 -3.49 -2.34 -2.05
N TRP A 50 -2.79 -2.55 -3.17
CA TRP A 50 -3.08 -1.93 -4.46
C TRP A 50 -3.17 -0.41 -4.36
N VAL A 51 -2.19 0.19 -3.68
CA VAL A 51 -2.11 1.65 -3.51
C VAL A 51 -0.91 2.18 -4.29
N LEU A 52 0.25 1.57 -4.10
CA LEU A 52 1.52 2.11 -4.58
C LEU A 52 1.69 1.95 -6.10
N HIS A 53 1.02 0.97 -6.71
CA HIS A 53 1.01 0.83 -8.16
C HIS A 53 0.35 2.01 -8.91
N ASN A 54 -0.44 2.85 -8.23
CA ASN A 54 -1.10 4.01 -8.84
C ASN A 54 -0.17 5.23 -9.01
N TRP A 55 1.03 5.17 -8.43
CA TRP A 55 1.93 6.32 -8.28
C TRP A 55 3.30 6.02 -8.87
N ASN A 56 4.05 7.07 -9.23
CA ASN A 56 5.45 6.90 -9.61
C ASN A 56 6.35 6.62 -8.40
N ASP A 57 7.64 6.38 -8.66
CA ASP A 57 8.59 5.93 -7.63
C ASP A 57 8.83 6.99 -6.54
N ASP A 58 8.90 8.28 -6.89
CA ASP A 58 9.11 9.37 -5.92
C ASP A 58 7.89 9.56 -5.02
N GLU A 59 6.69 9.47 -5.59
CA GLU A 59 5.43 9.50 -4.86
C GLU A 59 5.28 8.31 -3.92
N CYS A 60 5.65 7.09 -4.37
CA CYS A 60 5.70 5.91 -3.52
C CYS A 60 6.62 6.12 -2.32
N ILE A 61 7.81 6.67 -2.55
CA ILE A 61 8.77 6.99 -1.47
C ILE A 61 8.17 7.99 -0.49
N GLN A 62 7.48 9.02 -0.99
CA GLN A 62 6.80 10.01 -0.13
C GLN A 62 5.72 9.36 0.74
N ILE A 63 4.84 8.55 0.15
CA ILE A 63 3.76 7.84 0.86
C ILE A 63 4.36 6.92 1.93
N LEU A 64 5.33 6.08 1.55
CA LEU A 64 5.98 5.15 2.47
C LEU A 64 6.74 5.85 3.60
N LYS A 65 7.32 7.03 3.33
CA LYS A 65 7.89 7.88 4.38
C LYS A 65 6.83 8.32 5.40
N LYS A 66 5.64 8.72 4.94
CA LYS A 66 4.52 9.08 5.83
C LYS A 66 4.02 7.90 6.64
N CYS A 67 3.93 6.71 6.04
CA CYS A 67 3.64 5.47 6.78
C CYS A 67 4.71 5.18 7.84
N LYS A 68 5.99 5.33 7.51
CA LYS A 68 7.10 5.13 8.45
C LYS A 68 7.08 6.13 9.61
N GLU A 69 6.68 7.38 9.36
CA GLU A 69 6.50 8.40 10.40
C GLU A 69 5.32 8.10 11.34
N ALA A 70 4.31 7.36 10.86
CA ALA A 70 3.08 7.05 11.60
C ALA A 70 3.19 5.81 12.51
N ILE A 71 4.20 4.96 12.30
CA ILE A 71 4.39 3.70 13.06
C ILE A 71 5.51 3.79 14.11
N PRO A 72 5.50 2.95 15.16
CA PRO A 72 6.59 2.87 16.12
C PRO A 72 7.94 2.50 15.49
N LYS A 73 9.05 3.09 15.97
CA LYS A 73 10.39 2.83 15.42
C LYS A 73 10.90 1.41 15.66
N ASP A 74 10.62 0.84 16.83
CA ASP A 74 11.26 -0.40 17.27
C ASP A 74 10.52 -1.66 16.78
N ASN A 75 9.21 -1.57 16.55
CA ASN A 75 8.35 -2.72 16.18
C ASN A 75 7.28 -2.40 15.13
N GLY A 76 7.27 -1.16 14.59
CA GLY A 76 6.31 -0.78 13.56
C GLY A 76 6.60 -1.48 12.24
N LYS A 77 5.54 -1.82 11.50
CA LYS A 77 5.67 -2.40 10.16
C LYS A 77 4.86 -1.64 9.13
N VAL A 78 5.43 -1.49 7.93
CA VAL A 78 4.68 -1.16 6.72
C VAL A 78 4.52 -2.47 5.93
N ILE A 79 3.28 -2.84 5.65
CA ILE A 79 2.91 -4.06 4.93
C ILE A 79 2.32 -3.62 3.59
N MET A 80 2.92 -4.08 2.51
CA MET A 80 2.49 -3.78 1.14
C MET A 80 2.00 -5.05 0.48
N VAL A 81 0.87 -4.97 -0.22
CA VAL A 81 0.33 -6.06 -1.02
C VAL A 81 0.14 -5.52 -2.44
N GLU A 82 1.13 -5.80 -3.28
CA GLU A 82 1.22 -5.30 -4.65
C GLU A 82 1.49 -6.45 -5.62
N VAL A 83 1.20 -6.24 -6.90
CA VAL A 83 1.58 -7.20 -7.95
C VAL A 83 3.08 -7.04 -8.23
N VAL A 84 3.74 -8.17 -8.44
CA VAL A 84 5.15 -8.20 -8.86
C VAL A 84 5.25 -8.84 -10.23
N VAL A 85 5.79 -8.08 -11.20
CA VAL A 85 5.97 -8.54 -12.58
C VAL A 85 7.36 -9.14 -12.80
N GLY A 86 7.46 -10.11 -13.72
CA GLY A 86 8.75 -10.62 -14.22
C GLY A 86 9.57 -11.48 -13.25
N GLU A 87 8.97 -12.04 -12.19
CA GLU A 87 9.71 -12.80 -11.16
C GLU A 87 9.90 -14.30 -11.45
N ALA A 88 8.94 -14.97 -12.08
CA ALA A 88 8.96 -16.43 -12.21
C ALA A 88 9.06 -16.90 -13.66
N LYS A 89 9.95 -17.87 -13.91
CA LYS A 89 9.91 -18.68 -15.13
C LYS A 89 8.64 -19.53 -15.08
N ASP A 90 7.90 -19.57 -16.19
CA ASP A 90 6.60 -20.26 -16.32
C ASP A 90 5.47 -19.71 -15.42
N ASP A 91 5.45 -18.38 -15.22
CA ASP A 91 4.36 -17.71 -14.52
C ASP A 91 3.05 -17.79 -15.32
N LYS A 92 2.16 -18.70 -14.89
CA LYS A 92 0.82 -18.87 -15.49
C LYS A 92 -0.05 -17.61 -15.40
N LEU A 93 0.31 -16.65 -14.55
CA LEU A 93 -0.43 -15.40 -14.35
C LEU A 93 0.26 -14.21 -15.03
N GLU A 94 1.34 -14.40 -15.78
CA GLU A 94 2.11 -13.32 -16.41
C GLU A 94 1.20 -12.41 -17.26
N PHE A 95 0.33 -13.00 -18.09
CA PHE A 95 -0.62 -12.25 -18.90
C PHE A 95 -1.55 -11.36 -18.07
N VAL A 96 -2.02 -11.85 -16.91
CA VAL A 96 -2.90 -11.09 -16.01
C VAL A 96 -2.13 -9.94 -15.36
N ARG A 97 -0.89 -10.20 -14.91
CA ARG A 97 -0.02 -9.19 -14.30
C ARG A 97 0.34 -8.07 -15.28
N LEU A 98 0.66 -8.41 -16.54
CA LEU A 98 0.89 -7.42 -17.61
C LEU A 98 -0.38 -6.66 -18.00
N THR A 99 -1.54 -7.31 -17.93
CA THR A 99 -2.83 -6.62 -18.15
C THR A 99 -3.08 -5.57 -17.06
N LEU A 100 -2.73 -5.87 -15.80
CA LEU A 100 -2.83 -4.90 -14.70
C LEU A 100 -1.89 -3.70 -14.93
N ASP A 101 -0.67 -3.93 -15.43
CA ASP A 101 0.26 -2.85 -15.80
C ASP A 101 -0.32 -1.93 -16.90
N MET A 102 -0.97 -2.52 -17.91
CA MET A 102 -1.70 -1.74 -18.92
C MET A 102 -2.90 -0.98 -18.33
N VAL A 103 -3.57 -1.51 -17.30
CA VAL A 103 -4.63 -0.79 -16.57
C VAL A 103 -4.06 0.42 -15.85
N MET A 104 -2.89 0.30 -15.21
CA MET A 104 -2.21 1.43 -14.56
C MET A 104 -1.88 2.52 -15.59
N MET A 105 -1.31 2.15 -16.73
CA MET A 105 -1.03 3.08 -17.84
C MET A 105 -2.28 3.81 -18.35
N ALA A 106 -3.44 3.12 -18.39
CA ALA A 106 -4.66 3.68 -18.96
C ALA A 106 -5.47 4.56 -17.98
N HIS A 107 -5.34 4.34 -16.66
CA HIS A 107 -6.24 4.94 -15.65
C HIS A 107 -5.53 5.82 -14.62
N THR A 108 -4.19 5.88 -14.66
CA THR A 108 -3.40 6.67 -13.73
C THR A 108 -2.41 7.54 -14.49
N ASP A 109 -2.02 8.68 -13.92
CA ASP A 109 -1.12 9.61 -14.59
C ASP A 109 0.32 9.08 -14.68
N SER A 110 0.75 8.23 -13.72
CA SER A 110 2.13 7.73 -13.65
C SER A 110 2.31 6.38 -12.97
N GLY A 111 1.21 5.66 -12.71
CA GLY A 111 1.24 4.33 -12.09
C GLY A 111 1.83 3.26 -13.00
N LYS A 112 2.35 2.21 -12.37
CA LYS A 112 2.88 1.02 -13.03
C LYS A 112 2.91 -0.15 -12.04
N GLU A 113 2.83 -1.36 -12.58
CA GLU A 113 3.27 -2.54 -11.86
C GLU A 113 4.81 -2.58 -11.83
N ARG A 114 5.37 -3.20 -10.80
CA ARG A 114 6.82 -3.17 -10.55
C ARG A 114 7.39 -4.55 -10.38
N THR A 115 8.64 -4.69 -10.79
CA THR A 115 9.46 -5.86 -10.50
C THR A 115 9.92 -5.86 -9.05
N SER A 116 10.36 -7.03 -8.57
CA SER A 116 11.06 -7.20 -7.29
C SER A 116 12.13 -6.14 -7.05
N LYS A 117 13.00 -5.91 -8.05
CA LYS A 117 14.14 -5.00 -7.97
C LYS A 117 13.73 -3.53 -7.87
N GLU A 118 12.63 -3.15 -8.50
CA GLU A 118 12.09 -1.80 -8.40
C GLU A 118 11.50 -1.56 -7.00
N TRP A 119 10.83 -2.56 -6.42
CA TRP A 119 10.39 -2.49 -5.03
C TRP A 119 11.57 -2.42 -4.05
N GLU A 120 12.62 -3.22 -4.25
CA GLU A 120 13.86 -3.14 -3.47
C GLU A 120 14.51 -1.76 -3.56
N TYR A 121 14.53 -1.15 -4.75
CA TYR A 121 15.03 0.20 -4.95
C TYR A 121 14.24 1.21 -4.11
N ILE A 122 12.91 1.23 -4.22
CA ILE A 122 12.03 2.14 -3.47
C ILE A 122 12.20 1.96 -1.96
N LEU A 123 12.15 0.72 -1.47
CA LEU A 123 12.29 0.39 -0.05
C LEU A 123 13.69 0.73 0.48
N GLY A 124 14.73 0.53 -0.33
CA GLY A 124 16.11 0.86 -0.02
C GLY A 124 16.31 2.36 0.24
N ARG A 125 15.57 3.25 -0.44
CA ARG A 125 15.60 4.71 -0.18
C ARG A 125 15.11 5.08 1.21
N LEU A 126 14.37 4.20 1.88
CA LEU A 126 13.77 4.42 3.20
C LEU A 126 14.43 3.58 4.29
N VAL A 127 15.44 2.77 3.97
CA VAL A 127 16.05 1.78 4.88
C VAL A 127 14.96 0.86 5.46
N LEU A 128 13.98 0.49 4.63
CA LEU A 128 13.01 -0.55 4.96
C LEU A 128 13.54 -1.88 4.43
N ALA A 129 13.53 -2.92 5.26
CA ALA A 129 13.85 -4.26 4.79
C ALA A 129 12.66 -4.80 3.97
N ALA A 130 12.92 -5.22 2.74
CA ALA A 130 11.95 -5.97 1.95
C ALA A 130 11.92 -7.42 2.45
N THR A 131 10.73 -7.99 2.61
CA THR A 131 10.54 -9.44 2.67
C THR A 131 9.52 -9.75 1.59
N LEU A 132 10.01 -10.24 0.45
CA LEU A 132 9.22 -10.69 -0.68
C LEU A 132 8.86 -12.17 -0.50
#